data_AF-A0AA88IXY9-F1
#
_entry.id   AF-A0AA88IXY9-F1
#
_cell.length_a   1.000
_cell.length_b   1.000
_cell.length_c   1.000
_cell.angle_alpha   90.00
_cell.angle_beta   90.00
_cell.angle_gamma   90.00
#
_symmetry.space_group_name_H-M   'P 1'
#
loop_
_entity.id
_entity.type
_entity.pdbx_description
1 polymer ?
#
loop_
_entity_poly.entity_id
_entity_poly.type
_entity_poly.pdbx_seq_one_letter_code
_entity_poly.pdbx_strand_id
1 'polypeptide(L)'
;MPNASKECQLFIPDLVNRGDVLVAIGRAYMDCVPTDTVHGIPLGEENVRVTITVPKLNRALLPSPTNEATTIKEAILSRVLCKNRYGSIVSPVQQNVDRVTYIRERADYIVRILRNAPKGKRFLMPYNSGQHWILAVIDSWDDSVMYFNPLGNQPSDDFKDLITA
;
A
#
# COMPACT_ATOMS: atom_id res chain seq x y z
N MET A 1 -33.75 0.51 1.35
CA MET A 1 -33.54 -0.87 1.85
C MET A 1 -32.13 -0.94 2.41
N PRO A 2 -31.89 -1.25 3.69
CA PRO A 2 -30.52 -1.42 4.16
C PRO A 2 -30.03 -2.76 3.63
N ASN A 3 -29.21 -2.77 2.57
CA ASN A 3 -28.52 -3.97 2.12
C ASN A 3 -27.76 -4.56 3.31
N ALA A 4 -27.88 -5.86 3.55
CA ALA A 4 -27.22 -6.49 4.68
C ALA A 4 -25.71 -6.27 4.54
N SER A 5 -25.16 -5.46 5.44
CA SER A 5 -23.74 -5.12 5.44
C SER A 5 -23.10 -5.62 6.71
N LYS A 6 -21.91 -6.18 6.60
CA LYS A 6 -21.12 -6.67 7.72
C LYS A 6 -19.91 -5.77 7.91
N GLU A 7 -19.54 -5.54 9.17
CA GLU A 7 -18.28 -4.86 9.47
C GLU A 7 -17.11 -5.68 8.90
N CYS A 8 -16.15 -5.00 8.32
CA CYS A 8 -14.97 -5.63 7.72
C CYS A 8 -13.72 -4.81 7.98
N GLN A 9 -12.58 -5.48 7.90
CA GLN A 9 -11.26 -4.87 7.94
C GLN A 9 -10.68 -4.86 6.53
N LEU A 10 -10.11 -3.72 6.14
CA LEU A 10 -9.45 -3.57 4.84
C LEU A 10 -7.95 -3.72 5.03
N PHE A 11 -7.38 -4.68 4.31
CA PHE A 11 -5.95 -4.96 4.30
C PHE A 11 -5.35 -4.68 2.93
N ILE A 12 -4.11 -4.20 2.91
CA ILE A 12 -3.29 -4.09 1.70
C ILE A 12 -2.10 -5.03 1.85
N PRO A 13 -1.74 -5.80 0.79
CA PRO A 13 -0.55 -6.65 0.82
C PRO A 13 0.70 -5.85 1.15
N ASP A 14 1.38 -6.25 2.22
CA ASP A 14 2.73 -5.84 2.51
C ASP A 14 3.69 -6.82 1.82
N LEU A 15 4.09 -6.43 0.62
CA LEU A 15 5.01 -7.21 -0.20
C LEU A 15 6.41 -7.32 0.43
N VAL A 16 6.74 -6.44 1.39
CA VAL A 16 8.04 -6.44 2.08
C VAL A 16 8.05 -7.52 3.17
N ASN A 17 7.02 -7.54 4.01
CA ASN A 17 6.93 -8.47 5.14
C ASN A 17 6.20 -9.78 4.81
N ARG A 18 5.76 -9.96 3.55
CA ARG A 18 4.87 -11.07 3.12
C ARG A 18 3.64 -11.19 4.02
N GLY A 19 3.08 -10.03 4.37
CA GLY A 19 1.94 -9.91 5.27
C GLY A 19 0.86 -9.03 4.67
N ASP A 20 -0.10 -8.68 5.51
CA ASP A 20 -1.21 -7.79 5.18
C ASP A 20 -1.25 -6.67 6.21
N VAL A 21 -1.30 -5.42 5.76
CA VAL A 21 -1.38 -4.24 6.63
C VAL A 21 -2.81 -3.77 6.71
N LEU A 22 -3.34 -3.63 7.94
CA LEU A 22 -4.66 -3.07 8.19
C LEU A 22 -4.65 -1.56 7.88
N VAL A 23 -5.42 -1.15 6.89
CA VAL A 23 -5.47 0.24 6.46
C VAL A 23 -6.78 0.95 6.82
N ALA A 24 -7.87 0.21 7.02
CA ALA A 24 -9.16 0.77 7.43
C ALA A 24 -10.11 -0.27 8.04
N ILE A 25 -11.13 0.23 8.73
CA ILE A 25 -12.35 -0.51 9.08
C ILE A 25 -13.51 0.05 8.26
N GLY A 26 -14.35 -0.83 7.75
CA GLY A 26 -15.44 -0.50 6.86
C GLY A 26 -16.64 -1.42 6.98
N ARG A 27 -17.53 -1.35 5.99
CA ARG A 27 -18.65 -2.27 5.85
C ARG A 27 -18.67 -2.89 4.46
N ALA A 28 -18.68 -4.21 4.39
CA ALA A 28 -18.81 -4.98 3.16
C ALA A 28 -20.29 -5.28 2.88
N TYR A 29 -20.71 -5.09 1.64
CA TYR A 29 -22.07 -5.37 1.18
C TYR A 29 -22.07 -6.71 0.44
N MET A 30 -22.64 -7.73 1.07
CA MET A 30 -22.55 -9.11 0.58
C MET A 30 -23.60 -9.46 -0.47
N ASP A 31 -24.69 -8.69 -0.54
CA ASP A 31 -25.81 -8.93 -1.46
C ASP A 31 -25.55 -8.33 -2.85
N CYS A 32 -24.28 -8.18 -3.25
CA CYS A 32 -23.88 -7.62 -4.53
C CYS A 32 -23.66 -8.72 -5.58
N VAL A 33 -24.06 -8.46 -6.82
CA VAL A 33 -23.81 -9.35 -7.96
C VAL A 33 -22.64 -8.85 -8.81
N PRO A 34 -21.94 -9.72 -9.58
CA PRO A 34 -20.76 -9.31 -10.37
C PRO A 34 -21.01 -8.16 -11.36
N THR A 35 -22.25 -7.99 -11.82
CA THR A 35 -22.67 -6.91 -12.74
C THR A 35 -22.98 -5.60 -12.03
N ASP A 36 -23.10 -5.59 -10.70
CA ASP A 36 -23.26 -4.35 -9.94
C ASP A 36 -22.04 -3.46 -10.14
N THR A 37 -22.26 -2.15 -10.20
CA THR A 37 -21.16 -1.21 -10.43
C THR A 37 -20.80 -0.42 -9.17
N VAL A 38 -19.53 -0.04 -9.07
CA VAL A 38 -19.03 1.00 -8.16
C VAL A 38 -18.32 2.01 -9.04
N HIS A 39 -18.82 3.26 -9.05
CA HIS A 39 -18.31 4.32 -9.92
C HIS A 39 -18.29 3.94 -11.42
N GLY A 40 -19.33 3.23 -11.87
CA GLY A 40 -19.44 2.78 -13.26
C GLY A 40 -18.59 1.56 -13.62
N ILE A 41 -17.76 1.06 -12.69
CA ILE A 41 -16.95 -0.14 -12.90
C ILE A 41 -17.70 -1.35 -12.33
N PRO A 42 -17.95 -2.41 -13.13
CA PRO A 42 -18.54 -3.66 -12.62
C PRO A 42 -17.69 -4.28 -11.52
N LEU A 43 -18.33 -4.86 -10.51
CA LEU A 43 -17.64 -5.52 -9.41
C LEU A 43 -16.81 -6.71 -9.90
N GLY A 44 -17.34 -7.50 -10.83
CA GLY A 44 -16.76 -8.79 -11.18
C GLY A 44 -16.92 -9.82 -10.04
N GLU A 45 -16.44 -11.03 -10.28
CA GLU A 45 -16.70 -12.18 -9.38
C GLU A 45 -15.89 -12.14 -8.07
N GLU A 46 -14.76 -11.45 -8.07
CA GLU A 46 -13.82 -11.46 -6.94
C GLU A 46 -13.90 -10.23 -6.03
N ASN A 47 -14.71 -9.24 -6.37
CA ASN A 47 -14.75 -7.99 -5.60
C ASN A 47 -16.05 -7.82 -4.85
N VAL A 48 -15.93 -7.14 -3.71
CA VAL A 48 -17.04 -6.71 -2.89
C VAL A 48 -17.06 -5.18 -2.82
N ARG A 49 -18.26 -4.62 -2.80
CA ARG A 49 -18.46 -3.21 -2.51
C ARG A 49 -18.22 -2.96 -1.03
N VAL A 50 -17.39 -1.98 -0.71
CA VAL A 50 -17.08 -1.60 0.67
C VAL A 50 -17.28 -0.10 0.87
N THR A 51 -17.72 0.30 2.06
CA THR A 51 -17.62 1.68 2.54
C THR A 51 -16.58 1.77 3.65
N ILE A 52 -15.74 2.80 3.61
CA ILE A 52 -14.74 3.05 4.66
C ILE A 52 -15.37 3.88 5.77
N THR A 53 -15.33 3.36 6.99
CA THR A 53 -15.89 4.01 8.18
C THR A 53 -14.79 4.67 9.02
N VAL A 54 -13.70 3.93 9.30
CA VAL A 54 -12.60 4.40 10.15
C VAL A 54 -11.28 4.15 9.44
N PRO A 55 -10.56 5.19 9.01
CA PRO A 55 -9.22 5.03 8.46
C PRO A 55 -8.24 4.61 9.58
N LYS A 56 -7.35 3.68 9.30
CA LYS A 56 -6.20 3.34 10.16
C LYS A 56 -4.90 3.90 9.60
N LEU A 57 -4.77 3.93 8.28
CA LEU A 57 -3.64 4.53 7.59
C LEU A 57 -4.12 5.51 6.52
N ASN A 58 -4.23 6.78 6.87
CA ASN A 58 -4.84 7.83 6.04
C ASN A 58 -4.24 7.95 4.63
N ARG A 59 -2.93 7.74 4.49
CA ARG A 59 -2.19 7.89 3.23
C ARG A 59 -2.04 6.59 2.45
N ALA A 60 -2.55 5.47 2.98
CA ALA A 60 -2.57 4.23 2.21
C ALA A 60 -3.41 4.43 0.95
N LEU A 61 -2.95 3.86 -0.15
CA LEU A 61 -3.67 3.91 -1.42
C LEU A 61 -4.87 2.97 -1.40
N LEU A 62 -5.88 3.28 -2.19
CA LEU A 62 -6.95 2.32 -2.45
C LEU A 62 -6.45 1.18 -3.34
N PRO A 63 -6.91 -0.06 -3.12
CA PRO A 63 -6.67 -1.17 -4.04
C PRO A 63 -7.17 -0.89 -5.46
N SER A 64 -8.25 -0.10 -5.57
CA SER A 64 -8.80 0.39 -6.83
C SER A 64 -9.15 1.87 -6.68
N PRO A 65 -8.21 2.77 -7.04
CA PRO A 65 -8.46 4.20 -7.04
C PRO A 65 -9.61 4.57 -7.98
N THR A 66 -10.28 5.66 -7.66
CA THR A 66 -11.37 6.26 -8.45
C THR A 66 -10.97 7.68 -8.84
N ASN A 67 -11.76 8.32 -9.69
CA ASN A 67 -11.62 9.75 -9.97
C ASN A 67 -11.90 10.64 -8.74
N GLU A 68 -12.62 10.13 -7.74
CA GLU A 68 -13.00 10.88 -6.53
C GLU A 68 -12.04 10.65 -5.36
N ALA A 69 -11.40 9.48 -5.29
CA ALA A 69 -10.56 9.10 -4.17
C ALA A 69 -9.41 8.18 -4.61
N THR A 70 -8.21 8.50 -4.14
CA THR A 70 -6.98 7.72 -4.34
C THR A 70 -6.44 7.13 -3.04
N THR A 71 -6.70 7.80 -1.91
CA THR A 71 -6.25 7.37 -0.58
C THR A 71 -7.40 6.88 0.30
N ILE A 72 -7.08 6.10 1.33
CA ILE A 72 -8.03 5.63 2.34
C ILE A 72 -8.79 6.78 3.00
N LYS A 73 -8.12 7.91 3.26
CA LYS A 73 -8.76 9.09 3.85
C LYS A 73 -9.76 9.74 2.89
N GLU A 74 -9.42 9.84 1.62
CA GLU A 74 -10.30 10.42 0.60
C GLU A 74 -11.54 9.55 0.34
N ALA A 75 -11.41 8.23 0.45
CA ALA A 75 -12.51 7.30 0.25
C ALA A 75 -13.46 7.14 1.46
N ILE A 76 -13.24 7.89 2.54
CA ILE A 76 -14.17 7.91 3.67
C ILE A 76 -15.56 8.34 3.16
N LEU A 77 -16.60 7.57 3.54
CA LEU A 77 -17.98 7.74 3.08
C LEU A 77 -18.22 7.49 1.57
N SER A 78 -17.18 7.17 0.79
CA SER A 78 -17.33 6.72 -0.60
C SER A 78 -17.45 5.19 -0.67
N ARG A 79 -18.00 4.70 -1.79
CA ARG A 79 -18.05 3.27 -2.12
C ARG A 79 -16.82 2.91 -2.92
N VAL A 80 -16.10 1.88 -2.48
CA VAL A 80 -14.88 1.41 -3.15
C VAL A 80 -15.00 -0.07 -3.51
N LEU A 81 -14.20 -0.43 -4.51
CA LEU A 81 -14.01 -1.79 -4.99
C LEU A 81 -12.88 -2.44 -4.19
N CYS A 82 -13.14 -3.58 -3.55
CA CYS A 82 -12.14 -4.30 -2.77
C CYS A 82 -12.17 -5.79 -3.12
N LYS A 83 -10.99 -6.39 -3.32
CA LYS A 83 -10.89 -7.84 -3.53
C LYS A 83 -11.36 -8.57 -2.29
N ASN A 84 -12.32 -9.47 -2.48
CA ASN A 84 -12.78 -10.39 -1.46
C ASN A 84 -11.79 -11.55 -1.35
N ARG A 85 -10.72 -11.36 -0.58
CA ARG A 85 -9.94 -12.50 -0.09
C ARG A 85 -10.74 -13.15 1.04
N TYR A 86 -11.59 -14.13 0.69
CA TYR A 86 -12.26 -14.99 1.66
C TYR A 86 -11.19 -15.56 2.63
N GLY A 87 -11.10 -14.98 3.83
CA GLY A 87 -10.07 -15.30 4.82
C GLY A 87 -9.66 -14.15 5.77
N SER A 88 -9.82 -12.87 5.40
CA SER A 88 -9.37 -11.72 6.23
C SER A 88 -10.48 -10.93 6.93
N ILE A 89 -11.72 -11.46 6.99
CA ILE A 89 -12.74 -10.97 7.92
C ILE A 89 -12.58 -11.76 9.24
N VAL A 90 -11.51 -11.52 9.99
CA VAL A 90 -11.33 -12.07 11.34
C VAL A 90 -10.64 -11.05 12.26
N SER A 91 -11.15 -11.01 13.49
CA SER A 91 -10.89 -10.08 14.61
C SER A 91 -9.44 -10.12 15.18
N PRO A 92 -9.13 -9.33 16.22
CA PRO A 92 -8.12 -8.27 16.26
C PRO A 92 -6.68 -8.78 16.55
N VAL A 93 -5.70 -8.32 15.76
CA VAL A 93 -4.31 -8.24 16.23
C VAL A 93 -3.82 -6.82 15.98
N GLN A 94 -3.64 -6.11 17.09
CA GLN A 94 -3.14 -4.74 17.16
C GLN A 94 -1.63 -4.74 16.93
N GLN A 95 -1.14 -4.16 15.84
CA GLN A 95 0.21 -3.57 15.82
C GLN A 95 0.19 -2.25 15.03
N ASN A 96 0.20 -1.14 15.78
CA ASN A 96 0.59 0.16 15.23
C ASN A 96 2.10 0.11 15.00
N VAL A 97 2.52 0.08 13.74
CA VAL A 97 3.94 0.27 13.39
C VAL A 97 4.11 1.73 13.01
N ASP A 98 4.80 2.46 13.87
CA ASP A 98 5.06 3.89 13.69
C ASP A 98 5.91 4.12 12.43
N ARG A 99 5.73 5.25 11.73
CA ARG A 99 6.45 5.58 10.47
C ARG A 99 7.96 5.43 10.59
N VAL A 100 8.52 5.79 11.75
CA VAL A 100 9.95 5.67 12.04
C VAL A 100 10.38 4.21 12.07
N THR A 101 9.58 3.33 12.65
CA THR A 101 9.82 1.88 12.70
C THR A 101 9.77 1.26 11.31
N TYR A 102 8.79 1.66 10.49
CA TYR A 102 8.67 1.19 9.10
C TYR A 102 9.87 1.57 8.22
N ILE A 103 10.34 2.82 8.32
CA ILE A 103 11.51 3.28 7.55
C ILE A 103 12.76 2.52 8.00
N ARG A 104 12.94 2.32 9.31
CA ARG A 104 14.07 1.55 9.86
C ARG A 104 14.07 0.10 9.43
N GLU A 105 12.94 -0.58 9.51
CA GLU A 105 12.86 -2.00 9.08
C GLU A 105 13.17 -2.16 7.59
N ARG A 106 12.74 -1.21 6.75
CA ARG A 106 13.09 -1.20 5.32
C ARG A 106 14.56 -0.92 5.08
N ALA A 107 15.14 0.05 5.79
CA ALA A 107 16.57 0.34 5.73
C ALA A 107 17.38 -0.88 6.16
N ASP A 108 17.04 -1.50 7.29
CA ASP A 108 17.69 -2.70 7.81
C ASP A 108 17.63 -3.87 6.82
N TYR A 109 16.49 -4.07 6.16
CA TYR A 109 16.36 -5.08 5.12
C TYR A 109 17.31 -4.81 3.94
N ILE A 110 17.34 -3.57 3.43
CA ILE A 110 18.22 -3.17 2.33
C ILE A 110 19.69 -3.38 2.73
N VAL A 111 20.07 -2.91 3.91
CA VAL A 111 21.42 -3.09 4.47
C VAL A 111 21.78 -4.57 4.54
N ARG A 112 20.87 -5.43 5.00
CA ARG A 112 21.11 -6.88 5.07
C ARG A 112 21.33 -7.49 3.69
N ILE A 113 20.58 -7.07 2.68
CA ILE A 113 20.76 -7.54 1.31
C ILE A 113 22.11 -7.08 0.76
N LEU A 114 22.46 -5.80 0.95
CA LEU A 114 23.69 -5.21 0.44
C LEU A 114 24.95 -5.79 1.11
N ARG A 115 24.93 -6.01 2.43
CA ARG A 115 26.06 -6.60 3.17
C ARG A 115 26.41 -8.01 2.70
N ASN A 116 25.41 -8.78 2.29
CA ASN A 116 25.59 -10.14 1.81
C ASN A 116 25.83 -10.20 0.30
N ALA A 117 25.75 -9.08 -0.39
CA ALA A 117 25.90 -9.06 -1.83
C ALA A 117 27.38 -9.06 -2.25
N PRO A 118 27.73 -9.69 -3.38
CA PRO A 118 29.09 -9.66 -3.90
C PRO A 118 29.55 -8.22 -4.17
N LYS A 119 30.74 -7.85 -3.67
CA LYS A 119 31.34 -6.55 -3.93
C LYS A 119 31.53 -6.33 -5.44
N GLY A 120 31.30 -5.10 -5.91
CA GLY A 120 31.44 -4.74 -7.32
C GLY A 120 30.22 -5.01 -8.19
N LYS A 121 29.03 -4.96 -7.59
CA LYS A 121 27.76 -4.95 -8.29
C LYS A 121 27.02 -3.64 -8.02
N ARG A 122 26.20 -3.25 -9.01
CA ARG A 122 25.21 -2.18 -8.87
C ARG A 122 23.85 -2.80 -8.59
N PHE A 123 23.12 -2.22 -7.65
CA PHE A 123 21.79 -2.69 -7.28
C PHE A 123 20.74 -1.75 -7.83
N LEU A 124 19.71 -2.33 -8.44
CA LEU A 124 18.54 -1.60 -8.89
C LEU A 124 17.45 -1.75 -7.83
N MET A 125 17.01 -0.63 -7.27
CA MET A 125 15.97 -0.59 -6.25
C MET A 125 14.81 0.27 -6.75
N PRO A 126 13.76 -0.34 -7.31
CA PRO A 126 12.54 0.39 -7.61
C PRO A 126 11.90 0.83 -6.29
N TYR A 127 11.59 2.12 -6.19
CA TYR A 127 10.97 2.73 -5.04
C TYR A 127 9.65 3.38 -5.46
N ASN A 128 8.58 3.05 -4.74
CA ASN A 128 7.29 3.68 -4.91
C ASN A 128 6.94 4.46 -3.64
N SER A 129 6.70 5.76 -3.80
CA SER A 129 6.25 6.68 -2.73
C SER A 129 4.73 6.66 -2.50
N GLY A 130 4.03 5.75 -3.18
CA GLY A 130 2.57 5.62 -3.19
C GLY A 130 1.97 6.08 -4.52
N GLN A 131 2.42 7.19 -5.09
CA GLN A 131 1.84 7.71 -6.34
C GLN A 131 2.83 7.76 -7.50
N HIS A 132 4.10 7.51 -7.21
CA HIS A 132 5.17 7.75 -8.16
C HIS A 132 6.34 6.79 -7.95
N TRP A 133 6.78 6.20 -9.07
CA TRP A 133 7.92 5.30 -9.13
C TRP A 133 9.19 6.07 -9.46
N ILE A 134 10.21 5.85 -8.64
CA ILE A 134 11.58 6.27 -8.84
C ILE A 134 12.46 5.03 -8.80
N LEU A 135 13.51 5.00 -9.60
CA LEU A 135 14.49 3.91 -9.57
C LEU A 135 15.75 4.42 -8.88
N ALA A 136 16.16 3.78 -7.78
CA ALA A 136 17.47 4.02 -7.21
C ALA A 136 18.48 3.03 -7.77
N VAL A 137 19.69 3.52 -8.03
CA VAL A 137 20.86 2.73 -8.40
C VAL A 137 21.89 2.89 -7.30
N ILE A 138 22.16 1.82 -6.59
CA ILE A 138 23.14 1.79 -5.49
C ILE A 138 24.44 1.24 -6.08
N ASP A 139 25.47 2.09 -6.12
CA ASP A 139 26.81 1.69 -6.52
C ASP A 139 27.65 1.35 -5.28
N SER A 140 28.00 0.07 -5.15
CA SER A 140 28.80 -0.43 -4.02
C SER A 140 30.30 -0.17 -4.14
N TRP A 141 30.77 0.42 -5.24
CA TRP A 141 32.16 0.84 -5.40
C TRP A 141 32.41 2.25 -4.86
N ASP A 142 31.55 3.18 -5.23
CA ASP A 142 31.72 4.61 -4.92
C ASP A 142 30.88 5.04 -3.70
N ASP A 143 30.26 4.09 -2.99
CA ASP A 143 29.32 4.30 -1.89
C ASP A 143 28.28 5.39 -2.22
N SER A 144 27.75 5.33 -3.45
CA SER A 144 26.85 6.35 -3.99
C SER A 144 25.50 5.77 -4.36
N VAL A 145 24.46 6.58 -4.17
CA VAL A 145 23.10 6.27 -4.60
C VAL A 145 22.67 7.30 -5.64
N MET A 146 22.49 6.84 -6.87
CA MET A 146 21.88 7.62 -7.93
C MET A 146 20.38 7.32 -7.96
N TYR A 147 19.58 8.24 -8.50
CA TYR A 147 18.16 8.00 -8.72
C TYR A 147 17.74 8.45 -10.12
N PHE A 148 16.75 7.76 -10.66
CA PHE A 148 16.06 8.12 -11.88
C PHE A 148 14.61 8.46 -11.55
N ASN A 149 14.26 9.73 -11.73
CA ASN A 149 12.90 10.23 -11.59
C ASN A 149 12.33 10.58 -12.97
N PRO A 150 11.35 9.82 -13.48
CA PRO A 150 10.70 10.11 -14.76
C PRO A 150 10.06 11.51 -14.85
N LEU A 151 9.71 12.11 -13.71
CA LEU A 151 9.12 13.44 -13.63
C LEU A 151 10.16 14.57 -13.49
N GLY A 152 11.45 14.23 -13.42
CA GLY A 152 12.55 15.22 -13.30
C GLY A 152 12.63 15.95 -11.95
N ASN A 153 11.70 15.72 -11.04
CA ASN A 153 11.66 16.34 -9.72
C ASN A 153 12.67 15.68 -8.75
N GLN A 154 13.00 16.39 -7.68
CA GLN A 154 13.76 15.82 -6.56
C GLN A 154 12.96 14.69 -5.87
N PRO A 155 13.63 13.66 -5.32
CA PRO A 155 12.97 12.58 -4.61
C PRO A 155 12.38 13.08 -3.28
N SER A 156 11.34 12.39 -2.80
CA SER A 156 10.68 12.72 -1.54
C SER A 156 11.62 12.55 -0.34
N ASP A 157 11.32 13.26 0.76
CA ASP A 157 12.14 13.13 1.98
C ASP A 157 12.12 11.71 2.54
N ASP A 158 11.01 10.98 2.37
CA ASP A 158 10.91 9.56 2.73
C ASP A 158 11.96 8.68 2.03
N PHE A 159 12.25 8.98 0.76
CA PHE A 159 13.29 8.30 0.01
C PHE A 159 14.69 8.68 0.51
N LYS A 160 14.90 9.97 0.81
CA LYS A 160 16.18 10.45 1.36
C LYS A 160 16.46 9.83 2.72
N ASP A 161 15.46 9.80 3.60
CA ASP A 161 15.53 9.18 4.91
C ASP A 161 15.85 7.68 4.77
N LEU A 162 15.23 6.98 3.82
CA LEU A 162 15.50 5.56 3.59
C LEU A 162 16.95 5.27 3.18
N ILE A 163 17.57 6.13 2.36
CA ILE A 163 18.94 5.90 1.85
C ILE A 163 20.03 6.49 2.75
N THR A 164 19.65 7.28 3.76
CA THR A 164 20.57 7.90 4.74
C THR A 164 20.44 7.35 6.16
N ALA A 165 19.46 6.47 6.41
CA ALA A 165 19.26 5.76 7.67
C ALA A 165 20.40 4.77 7.96
#